data_AF-A0A6C7NE89-F1
#
_entry.id   AF-A0A6C7NE89-F1
#
_cell.length_a   1.000
_cell.length_b   1.000
_cell.length_c   1.000
_cell.angle_alpha   90.00
_cell.angle_beta   90.00
_cell.angle_gamma   90.00
#
_symmetry.space_group_name_H-M   'P 1'
#
loop_
_entity.id
_entity.type
_entity.pdbx_description
1 polymer ?
#
loop_
_entity_poly.entity_id
_entity_poly.type
_entity_poly.pdbx_seq_one_letter_code
_entity_poly.pdbx_strand_id
1 'polypeptide(L)'
;LTTIDIGTLSLLECFYFNRNIQNVCLYHIIWQIKDLINSPEKLSFMSENEKQRYLELLDQNFSYIDTETILDFNLAGCWFFHKVGILNCFKIEKPPFQIAYIEDYDPYKEQILITYYTGDDKDVESIVVDGEEVYIDYKKIVKYDFLDRVFCYQKRLWVSLSKTFNGKLEIYINNIKARITFKRKQLQDIEVKFIFMEMLSNIKISDIWLLMDKDYEADDNAEHLYRYIMQNHPKQKIAFALRKESSDWERLEKEGFNLIEFGSFEFERIIKKASKVISSHCDEYLTKYITNRSQFVFIQHGVILNDLSRWLNFKKINLFITSTQAEYDSIANDYNCYKFGKKEVVLTGLARHDALLKNNRSNVKQILIMPTWRKNIVNSVVANSGKRKLNLDFKQTMYFKKYNSLINNNLLKKVCQ
;
A
#
# COMPACT_ATOMS: atom_id res chain seq x y z
N LEU A 1 13.17 -17.78 -21.58
CA LEU A 1 13.10 -17.78 -23.06
C LEU A 1 12.71 -19.16 -23.59
N THR A 2 13.51 -20.22 -23.37
CA THR A 2 13.25 -21.58 -23.88
C THR A 2 11.85 -22.13 -23.61
N THR A 3 11.31 -21.96 -22.40
CA THR A 3 9.97 -22.46 -22.04
C THR A 3 8.85 -21.78 -22.83
N ILE A 4 9.02 -20.52 -23.23
CA ILE A 4 8.01 -19.79 -24.00
C ILE A 4 8.18 -20.10 -25.50
N ASP A 5 9.42 -20.15 -25.98
CA ASP A 5 9.75 -20.36 -27.38
C ASP A 5 9.49 -21.81 -27.81
N ILE A 6 10.16 -22.78 -27.19
CA ILE A 6 10.10 -24.20 -27.56
C ILE A 6 8.92 -24.91 -26.87
N GLY A 7 8.41 -24.33 -25.78
CA GLY A 7 7.32 -24.91 -25.00
C GLY A 7 5.95 -24.45 -25.47
N THR A 8 5.54 -23.26 -25.05
CA THR A 8 4.16 -22.79 -25.30
C THR A 8 3.94 -22.33 -26.73
N LEU A 9 4.89 -21.61 -27.34
CA LEU A 9 4.74 -21.10 -28.71
C LEU A 9 4.64 -22.24 -29.72
N SER A 10 5.60 -23.17 -29.73
CA SER A 10 5.56 -24.31 -30.66
C SER A 10 4.29 -25.16 -30.52
N LEU A 11 3.75 -25.28 -29.30
CA LEU A 11 2.50 -26.01 -29.07
C LEU A 11 1.29 -25.24 -29.64
N LEU A 12 1.27 -23.92 -29.48
CA LEU A 12 0.23 -23.05 -30.03
C LEU A 12 0.30 -23.00 -31.56
N GLU A 13 1.48 -22.90 -32.16
CA GLU A 13 1.64 -22.91 -33.63
C GLU A 13 1.02 -24.16 -34.28
N CYS A 14 1.16 -25.32 -33.64
CA CYS A 14 0.59 -26.58 -34.14
C CYS A 14 -0.91 -26.73 -33.86
N PHE A 15 -1.40 -26.20 -32.74
CA PHE A 15 -2.72 -26.54 -32.20
C PHE A 15 -3.54 -25.33 -31.70
N TYR A 16 -3.33 -24.13 -32.26
CA TYR A 16 -3.97 -22.89 -31.81
C TYR A 16 -5.51 -22.99 -31.79
N PHE A 17 -6.11 -23.72 -32.73
CA PHE A 17 -7.57 -23.95 -32.78
C PHE A 17 -8.11 -24.77 -31.60
N ASN A 18 -7.25 -25.40 -30.79
CA ASN A 18 -7.65 -26.20 -29.65
C ASN A 18 -7.64 -25.37 -28.36
N ARG A 19 -8.84 -25.02 -27.87
CA ARG A 19 -9.03 -24.24 -26.64
C ARG A 19 -8.36 -24.86 -25.40
N ASN A 20 -8.27 -26.19 -25.30
CA ASN A 20 -7.58 -26.83 -24.17
C ASN A 20 -6.07 -26.59 -24.21
N ILE A 21 -5.48 -26.56 -25.41
CA ILE A 21 -4.07 -26.24 -25.59
C ILE A 21 -3.79 -24.77 -25.23
N GLN A 22 -4.65 -23.85 -25.68
CA GLN A 22 -4.56 -22.45 -25.28
C GLN A 22 -4.61 -22.29 -23.75
N ASN A 23 -5.54 -22.98 -23.08
CA ASN A 23 -5.65 -22.97 -21.61
C ASN A 23 -4.39 -23.49 -20.91
N VAL A 24 -3.79 -24.58 -21.40
CA VAL A 24 -2.54 -25.12 -20.85
C VAL A 24 -1.40 -24.11 -21.02
N CYS A 25 -1.26 -23.51 -22.19
CA CYS A 25 -0.24 -22.49 -22.44
C CYS A 25 -0.44 -21.26 -21.55
N LEU A 26 -1.67 -20.80 -21.42
CA LEU A 26 -2.03 -19.69 -20.53
C LEU A 26 -1.70 -20.00 -19.06
N TYR A 27 -1.96 -21.23 -18.60
CA TYR A 27 -1.57 -21.68 -17.25
C TYR A 27 -0.05 -21.64 -17.03
N HIS A 28 0.75 -21.98 -18.04
CA HIS A 28 2.20 -21.90 -17.93
C HIS A 28 2.72 -20.46 -17.94
N ILE A 29 2.13 -19.58 -18.75
CA ILE A 29 2.58 -18.20 -18.91
C ILE A 29 2.16 -17.33 -17.71
N ILE A 30 0.96 -17.52 -17.16
CA ILE A 30 0.39 -16.61 -16.15
C ILE A 30 1.24 -16.48 -14.88
N TRP A 31 1.95 -17.52 -14.47
CA TRP A 31 2.85 -17.46 -13.31
C TRP A 31 4.00 -16.49 -13.52
N GLN A 32 4.57 -16.47 -14.72
CA GLN A 32 5.64 -15.53 -15.08
C GLN A 32 5.08 -14.11 -15.14
N ILE A 33 3.91 -13.92 -15.75
CA ILE A 33 3.27 -12.59 -15.82
C ILE A 33 3.06 -12.02 -14.42
N LYS A 34 2.42 -12.79 -13.55
CA LYS A 34 2.14 -12.39 -12.16
C LYS A 34 3.39 -12.04 -11.37
N ASP A 35 4.48 -12.77 -11.60
CA ASP A 35 5.72 -12.56 -10.88
C ASP A 35 6.43 -11.27 -11.32
N LEU A 36 6.24 -10.84 -12.57
CA LEU A 36 6.93 -9.71 -13.20
C LEU A 36 6.19 -8.38 -13.16
N ILE A 37 4.87 -8.36 -12.92
CA ILE A 37 4.10 -7.11 -12.74
C ILE A 37 4.76 -6.24 -11.65
N ASN A 38 5.05 -4.98 -11.97
CA ASN A 38 5.76 -4.01 -11.12
C ASN A 38 7.10 -4.54 -10.55
N SER A 39 7.72 -5.51 -11.22
CA SER A 39 8.91 -6.21 -10.75
C SER A 39 10.00 -6.40 -11.82
N PRO A 40 10.33 -5.37 -12.64
CA PRO A 40 11.31 -5.53 -13.73
C PRO A 40 12.71 -5.91 -13.22
N GLU A 41 13.05 -5.58 -11.97
CA GLU A 41 14.33 -5.91 -11.33
C GLU A 41 14.60 -7.42 -11.24
N LYS A 42 13.54 -8.25 -11.30
CA LYS A 42 13.68 -9.70 -11.30
C LYS A 42 14.36 -10.23 -12.57
N LEU A 43 14.33 -9.46 -13.65
CA LEU A 43 15.05 -9.77 -14.89
C LEU A 43 16.34 -8.96 -15.04
N SER A 44 16.92 -8.47 -13.94
CA SER A 44 18.20 -7.73 -13.96
C SER A 44 19.39 -8.56 -14.46
N PHE A 45 19.26 -9.88 -14.50
CA PHE A 45 20.26 -10.78 -15.08
C PHE A 45 20.20 -10.89 -16.61
N MET A 46 19.11 -10.41 -17.23
CA MET A 46 18.93 -10.39 -18.69
C MET A 46 19.44 -9.07 -19.27
N SER A 47 20.03 -9.14 -20.45
CA SER A 47 20.30 -7.98 -21.31
C SER A 47 19.00 -7.36 -21.85
N GLU A 48 19.06 -6.11 -22.31
CA GLU A 48 17.90 -5.44 -22.91
C GLU A 48 17.38 -6.19 -24.16
N ASN A 49 18.28 -6.74 -24.98
CA ASN A 49 17.90 -7.55 -26.15
C ASN A 49 17.13 -8.83 -25.73
N GLU A 50 17.54 -9.48 -24.64
CA GLU A 50 16.86 -10.68 -24.13
C GLU A 50 15.48 -10.33 -23.56
N LYS A 51 15.33 -9.19 -22.88
CA LYS A 51 14.02 -8.70 -22.41
C LYS A 51 13.10 -8.37 -23.58
N GLN A 52 13.62 -7.74 -24.63
CA GLN A 52 12.85 -7.48 -25.85
C GLN A 52 12.41 -8.78 -26.53
N ARG A 53 13.32 -9.75 -26.67
CA ARG A 53 12.99 -11.08 -27.20
C ARG A 53 11.94 -11.79 -26.34
N TYR A 54 12.00 -11.64 -25.02
CA TYR A 54 11.00 -12.19 -24.11
C TYR A 54 9.60 -11.61 -24.38
N LEU A 55 9.51 -10.30 -24.58
CA LEU A 55 8.25 -9.62 -24.92
C LEU A 55 7.71 -10.06 -26.29
N GLU A 56 8.56 -10.14 -27.31
CA GLU A 56 8.18 -10.62 -28.65
C GLU A 56 7.60 -12.04 -28.60
N LEU A 57 8.22 -12.93 -27.83
CA LEU A 57 7.72 -14.29 -27.66
C LEU A 57 6.36 -14.31 -26.96
N LEU A 58 6.13 -13.43 -25.97
CA LEU A 58 4.82 -13.30 -25.35
C LEU A 58 3.78 -12.78 -26.35
N ASP A 59 4.11 -11.77 -27.16
CA ASP A 59 3.23 -11.27 -28.23
C ASP A 59 2.82 -12.39 -29.18
N GLN A 60 3.78 -13.20 -29.63
CA GLN A 60 3.53 -14.34 -30.50
C GLN A 60 2.61 -15.37 -29.83
N ASN A 61 2.85 -15.73 -28.58
CA ASN A 61 1.97 -16.65 -27.84
C ASN A 61 0.54 -16.11 -27.75
N PHE A 62 0.37 -14.84 -27.35
CA PHE A 62 -0.95 -14.24 -27.21
C PHE A 62 -1.65 -13.94 -28.54
N SER A 63 -0.92 -13.92 -29.66
CA SER A 63 -1.53 -13.88 -31.00
C SER A 63 -2.32 -15.16 -31.32
N TYR A 64 -1.93 -16.30 -30.74
CA TYR A 64 -2.61 -17.60 -30.92
C TYR A 64 -3.64 -17.93 -29.83
N ILE A 65 -3.69 -17.16 -28.73
CA ILE A 65 -4.66 -17.38 -27.65
C ILE A 65 -5.85 -16.45 -27.85
N ASP A 66 -7.05 -17.02 -27.93
CA ASP A 66 -8.28 -16.27 -28.14
C ASP A 66 -8.65 -15.44 -26.91
N THR A 67 -9.25 -14.27 -27.17
CA THR A 67 -9.73 -13.36 -26.13
C THR A 67 -10.77 -14.03 -25.22
N GLU A 68 -11.66 -14.85 -25.78
CA GLU A 68 -12.61 -15.65 -24.98
C GLU A 68 -11.89 -16.62 -24.03
N THR A 69 -10.83 -17.28 -24.50
CA THR A 69 -10.01 -18.17 -23.66
C THR A 69 -9.39 -17.41 -22.49
N ILE A 70 -8.82 -16.22 -22.72
CA ILE A 70 -8.26 -15.35 -21.66
C ILE A 70 -9.35 -14.96 -20.67
N LEU A 71 -10.53 -14.56 -21.15
CA LEU A 71 -11.64 -14.10 -20.33
C LEU A 71 -12.25 -15.20 -19.47
N ASP A 72 -12.29 -16.45 -19.96
CA ASP A 72 -12.87 -17.59 -19.24
C ASP A 72 -11.86 -18.34 -18.36
N PHE A 73 -10.56 -18.05 -18.48
CA PHE A 73 -9.52 -18.69 -17.69
C PHE A 73 -9.61 -18.30 -16.21
N ASN A 74 -9.91 -19.25 -15.33
CA ASN A 74 -10.12 -19.02 -13.89
C ASN A 74 -9.17 -19.81 -12.97
N LEU A 75 -8.05 -20.31 -13.51
CA LEU A 75 -7.03 -21.06 -12.77
C LEU A 75 -5.89 -20.15 -12.30
N ALA A 76 -5.00 -20.69 -11.45
CA ALA A 76 -3.78 -20.02 -10.97
C ALA A 76 -4.00 -18.63 -10.32
N GLY A 77 -5.20 -18.34 -9.83
CA GLY A 77 -5.57 -17.02 -9.30
C GLY A 77 -5.54 -15.92 -10.37
N CYS A 78 -5.83 -16.25 -11.62
CA CYS A 78 -5.96 -15.29 -12.72
C CYS A 78 -7.27 -14.51 -12.61
N TRP A 79 -7.25 -13.44 -11.81
CA TRP A 79 -8.38 -12.51 -11.67
C TRP A 79 -8.55 -11.61 -12.89
N PHE A 80 -9.70 -10.93 -12.98
CA PHE A 80 -10.03 -10.00 -14.06
C PHE A 80 -8.96 -8.91 -14.30
N PHE A 81 -8.30 -8.42 -13.25
CA PHE A 81 -7.10 -7.58 -13.33
C PHE A 81 -6.06 -8.11 -14.34
N HIS A 82 -5.70 -9.38 -14.24
CA HIS A 82 -4.70 -10.00 -15.11
C HIS A 82 -5.23 -10.13 -16.54
N LYS A 83 -6.52 -10.43 -16.70
CA LYS A 83 -7.17 -10.55 -18.00
C LYS A 83 -7.15 -9.21 -18.74
N VAL A 84 -7.53 -8.13 -18.06
CA VAL A 84 -7.44 -6.76 -18.60
C VAL A 84 -6.00 -6.41 -18.99
N GLY A 85 -5.03 -6.70 -18.12
CA GLY A 85 -3.64 -6.37 -18.41
C GLY A 85 -3.02 -7.20 -19.54
N ILE A 86 -3.38 -8.49 -19.66
CA ILE A 86 -2.96 -9.33 -20.79
C ILE A 86 -3.53 -8.79 -22.11
N LEU A 87 -4.84 -8.49 -22.13
CA LEU A 87 -5.51 -7.95 -23.31
C LEU A 87 -4.89 -6.62 -23.74
N ASN A 88 -4.60 -5.74 -22.79
CA ASN A 88 -3.95 -4.46 -23.08
C ASN A 88 -2.49 -4.63 -23.56
N CYS A 89 -1.69 -5.41 -22.84
CA CYS A 89 -0.24 -5.46 -23.01
C CYS A 89 0.22 -6.29 -24.22
N PHE A 90 -0.56 -7.30 -24.63
CA PHE A 90 -0.16 -8.27 -25.67
C PHE A 90 -1.14 -8.40 -26.83
N LYS A 91 -2.38 -7.92 -26.69
CA LYS A 91 -3.40 -7.98 -27.76
C LYS A 91 -3.89 -6.60 -28.22
N ILE A 92 -3.67 -5.55 -27.42
CA ILE A 92 -4.17 -4.19 -27.67
C ILE A 92 -5.71 -4.20 -27.81
N GLU A 93 -6.37 -4.96 -26.95
CA GLU A 93 -7.83 -5.16 -26.95
C GLU A 93 -8.47 -4.69 -25.64
N LYS A 94 -9.75 -4.27 -25.71
CA LYS A 94 -10.58 -4.02 -24.53
C LYS A 94 -11.46 -5.25 -24.24
N PRO A 95 -11.70 -5.60 -22.95
CA PRO A 95 -12.67 -6.64 -22.64
C PRO A 95 -14.10 -6.21 -23.07
N PRO A 96 -14.96 -7.14 -23.47
CA PRO A 96 -16.33 -6.83 -23.94
C PRO A 96 -17.28 -6.40 -22.81
N PHE A 97 -16.84 -6.50 -21.55
CA PHE A 97 -17.55 -6.03 -20.37
C PHE A 97 -16.54 -5.54 -19.33
N GLN A 98 -17.02 -4.81 -18.33
CA GLN A 98 -16.20 -4.29 -17.24
C GLN A 98 -16.72 -4.75 -15.88
N ILE A 99 -15.83 -4.80 -14.88
CA ILE A 99 -16.15 -5.11 -13.50
C ILE A 99 -15.66 -3.97 -12.61
N ALA A 100 -16.59 -3.31 -11.94
CA ALA A 100 -16.32 -2.36 -10.87
C ALA A 100 -16.37 -3.09 -9.51
N TYR A 101 -15.52 -2.70 -8.58
CA TYR A 101 -15.38 -3.29 -7.25
C TYR A 101 -15.66 -2.24 -6.19
N ILE A 102 -16.54 -2.56 -5.24
CA ILE A 102 -16.72 -1.73 -4.03
C ILE A 102 -15.75 -2.26 -2.98
N GLU A 103 -14.66 -1.52 -2.73
CA GLU A 103 -13.50 -1.98 -1.94
C GLU A 103 -13.50 -1.48 -0.48
N ASP A 104 -13.88 -0.23 -0.24
CA ASP A 104 -13.80 0.39 1.10
C ASP A 104 -14.88 1.47 1.29
N TYR A 105 -15.02 1.94 2.53
CA TYR A 105 -16.02 2.93 2.92
C TYR A 105 -15.49 3.85 4.02
N ASP A 106 -15.71 5.15 3.83
CA ASP A 106 -15.47 6.19 4.82
C ASP A 106 -16.81 6.60 5.45
N PRO A 107 -17.11 6.13 6.69
CA PRO A 107 -18.37 6.46 7.34
C PRO A 107 -18.49 7.89 7.81
N TYR A 108 -17.37 8.62 7.92
CA TYR A 108 -17.37 9.99 8.43
C TYR A 108 -17.71 10.99 7.32
N LYS A 109 -17.35 10.64 6.07
CA LYS A 109 -17.68 11.43 4.88
C LYS A 109 -18.83 10.85 4.05
N GLU A 110 -19.35 9.68 4.43
CA GLU A 110 -20.34 8.91 3.66
C GLU A 110 -19.85 8.66 2.22
N GLN A 111 -18.64 8.13 2.08
CA GLN A 111 -18.03 7.86 0.76
C GLN A 111 -17.70 6.39 0.60
N ILE A 112 -18.00 5.82 -0.57
CA ILE A 112 -17.51 4.48 -0.93
C ILE A 112 -16.33 4.59 -1.89
N LEU A 113 -15.44 3.60 -1.84
CA LEU A 113 -14.39 3.44 -2.82
C LEU A 113 -14.84 2.43 -3.89
N ILE A 114 -14.98 2.92 -5.12
CA ILE A 114 -15.19 2.11 -6.31
C ILE A 114 -13.86 2.00 -7.06
N THR A 115 -13.48 0.80 -7.48
CA THR A 115 -12.31 0.58 -8.33
C THR A 115 -12.65 -0.23 -9.57
N TYR A 116 -11.89 -0.06 -10.64
CA TYR A 116 -11.92 -0.94 -11.81
C TYR A 116 -10.56 -0.93 -12.51
N TYR A 117 -10.36 -1.89 -13.43
CA TYR A 117 -9.12 -2.01 -14.19
C TYR A 117 -9.35 -1.74 -15.67
N THR A 118 -8.43 -1.02 -16.31
CA THR A 118 -8.54 -0.69 -17.74
C THR A 118 -7.16 -0.59 -18.39
N GLY A 119 -7.09 -0.87 -19.69
CA GLY A 119 -5.93 -0.53 -20.52
C GLY A 119 -5.90 0.95 -20.96
N ASP A 120 -7.03 1.65 -20.86
CA ASP A 120 -7.21 3.00 -21.37
C ASP A 120 -7.51 3.98 -20.23
N ASP A 121 -6.55 4.85 -19.93
CA ASP A 121 -6.70 5.83 -18.86
C ASP A 121 -7.65 6.99 -19.23
N LYS A 122 -8.18 7.03 -20.46
CA LYS A 122 -9.17 8.01 -20.90
C LYS A 122 -10.60 7.51 -20.79
N ASP A 123 -10.81 6.29 -20.28
CA ASP A 123 -12.15 5.78 -19.99
C ASP A 123 -12.95 6.79 -19.13
N VAL A 124 -14.21 7.00 -19.52
CA VAL A 124 -15.14 7.93 -18.86
C VAL A 124 -16.07 7.16 -17.95
N GLU A 125 -16.17 7.59 -16.70
CA GLU A 125 -17.03 6.97 -15.69
C GLU A 125 -18.28 7.80 -15.43
N SER A 126 -19.43 7.13 -15.31
CA SER A 126 -20.69 7.71 -14.86
C SER A 126 -21.26 6.82 -13.76
N ILE A 127 -21.58 7.42 -12.61
CA ILE A 127 -22.10 6.70 -11.44
C ILE A 127 -23.49 7.21 -11.16
N VAL A 128 -24.46 6.31 -11.10
CA VAL A 128 -25.88 6.65 -11.09
C VAL A 128 -26.56 5.97 -9.92
N VAL A 129 -27.44 6.68 -9.23
CA VAL A 129 -28.33 6.14 -8.21
C VAL A 129 -29.75 6.60 -8.52
N ASP A 130 -30.65 5.65 -8.77
CA ASP A 130 -32.06 5.92 -9.18
C ASP A 130 -32.21 6.88 -10.38
N GLY A 131 -31.28 6.80 -11.33
CA GLY A 131 -31.28 7.64 -12.53
C GLY A 131 -30.59 9.00 -12.37
N GLU A 132 -30.18 9.38 -11.15
CA GLU A 132 -29.46 10.61 -10.89
C GLU A 132 -27.95 10.35 -10.81
N GLU A 133 -27.15 11.20 -11.47
CA GLU A 133 -25.69 11.09 -11.46
C GLU A 133 -25.12 11.53 -10.10
N VAL A 134 -24.15 10.76 -9.61
CA VAL A 134 -23.47 11.00 -8.34
C VAL A 134 -22.03 11.42 -8.58
N TYR A 135 -21.57 12.40 -7.82
CA TYR A 135 -20.25 12.99 -7.98
C TYR A 135 -19.12 12.12 -7.44
N ILE A 136 -18.01 12.09 -8.19
CA ILE A 136 -16.75 11.47 -7.78
C ILE A 136 -15.89 12.55 -7.10
N ASP A 137 -15.75 12.47 -5.77
CA ASP A 137 -15.01 13.46 -4.99
C ASP A 137 -13.50 13.39 -5.20
N TYR A 138 -12.98 12.17 -5.36
CA TYR A 138 -11.55 11.93 -5.57
C TYR A 138 -11.35 10.83 -6.60
N LYS A 139 -10.41 11.08 -7.52
CA LYS A 139 -9.94 10.12 -8.51
C LYS A 139 -8.45 9.88 -8.30
N LYS A 140 -8.04 8.62 -8.44
CA LYS A 140 -6.65 8.19 -8.44
C LYS A 140 -6.45 7.13 -9.52
N ILE A 141 -5.37 7.25 -10.29
CA ILE A 141 -4.94 6.28 -11.29
C ILE A 141 -3.66 5.61 -10.80
N VAL A 142 -3.75 4.32 -10.50
CA VAL A 142 -2.59 3.47 -10.22
C VAL A 142 -2.14 2.86 -11.54
N LYS A 143 -0.85 2.92 -11.82
CA LYS A 143 -0.25 2.31 -13.00
C LYS A 143 0.42 0.99 -12.62
N TYR A 144 0.13 -0.05 -13.39
CA TYR A 144 0.82 -1.33 -13.31
C TYR A 144 1.66 -1.50 -14.57
N ASP A 145 2.93 -1.81 -14.39
CA ASP A 145 3.91 -1.99 -15.44
C ASP A 145 4.26 -3.46 -15.63
N PHE A 146 4.53 -3.81 -16.88
CA PHE A 146 5.10 -5.09 -17.29
C PHE A 146 6.35 -4.80 -18.14
N LEU A 147 7.51 -4.88 -17.49
CA LEU A 147 8.78 -4.44 -18.06
C LEU A 147 8.72 -2.96 -18.48
N ASP A 148 8.87 -2.66 -19.77
CA ASP A 148 8.80 -1.33 -20.36
C ASP A 148 7.39 -0.97 -20.89
N ARG A 149 6.42 -1.88 -20.77
CA ARG A 149 5.03 -1.69 -21.19
C ARG A 149 4.12 -1.37 -20.02
N VAL A 150 3.05 -0.61 -20.29
CA VAL A 150 1.94 -0.49 -19.33
C VAL A 150 1.14 -1.78 -19.36
N PHE A 151 1.08 -2.49 -18.24
CA PHE A 151 0.24 -3.67 -18.10
C PHE A 151 -1.23 -3.25 -18.11
N CYS A 152 -1.66 -2.46 -17.13
CA CYS A 152 -2.96 -1.81 -17.09
C CYS A 152 -2.97 -0.71 -16.02
N TYR A 153 -4.08 0.01 -15.94
CA TYR A 153 -4.37 0.98 -14.90
C TYR A 153 -5.44 0.44 -13.94
N GLN A 154 -5.37 0.82 -12.67
CA GLN A 154 -6.49 0.78 -11.75
C GLN A 154 -7.00 2.19 -11.50
N LYS A 155 -8.28 2.40 -11.76
CA LYS A 155 -8.98 3.64 -11.44
C LYS A 155 -9.62 3.47 -10.07
N ARG A 156 -9.40 4.42 -9.17
CA ARG A 156 -9.87 4.43 -7.79
C ARG A 156 -10.69 5.69 -7.57
N LEU A 157 -11.97 5.53 -7.30
CA LEU A 157 -12.98 6.58 -7.26
C LEU A 157 -13.62 6.61 -5.88
N TRP A 158 -13.41 7.69 -5.14
CA TRP A 158 -14.20 7.94 -3.92
C TRP A 158 -15.45 8.72 -4.29
N VAL A 159 -16.59 8.16 -3.93
CA VAL A 159 -17.91 8.63 -4.38
C VAL A 159 -18.77 8.90 -3.16
N SER A 160 -19.26 10.14 -3.05
CA SER A 160 -20.22 10.53 -2.01
C SER A 160 -21.54 9.84 -2.25
N LEU A 161 -21.92 8.93 -1.36
CA LEU A 161 -23.23 8.31 -1.35
C LEU A 161 -23.87 8.60 -0.01
N SER A 162 -25.06 9.19 -0.01
CA SER A 162 -25.76 9.37 1.26
C SER A 162 -26.33 8.04 1.74
N LYS A 163 -26.21 7.78 3.04
CA LYS A 163 -26.86 6.62 3.68
C LYS A 163 -28.39 6.61 3.55
N THR A 164 -29.00 7.74 3.22
CA THR A 164 -30.45 7.87 3.02
C THR A 164 -30.90 7.45 1.62
N PHE A 165 -29.96 7.20 0.70
CA PHE A 165 -30.31 6.68 -0.62
C PHE A 165 -30.83 5.25 -0.52
N ASN A 166 -32.07 5.05 -0.96
CA ASN A 166 -32.70 3.74 -1.07
C ASN A 166 -32.58 3.13 -2.47
N GLY A 167 -31.92 3.85 -3.37
CA GLY A 167 -31.82 3.52 -4.76
C GLY A 167 -30.84 2.43 -5.12
N LYS A 168 -30.89 2.04 -6.39
CA LYS A 168 -29.94 1.11 -6.99
C LYS A 168 -28.73 1.88 -7.53
N LEU A 169 -27.55 1.48 -7.07
CA LEU A 169 -26.28 1.93 -7.62
C LEU A 169 -25.99 1.21 -8.94
N GLU A 170 -25.73 2.01 -9.96
CA GLU A 170 -25.27 1.59 -11.27
C GLU A 170 -23.96 2.31 -11.63
N ILE A 171 -23.08 1.60 -12.34
CA ILE A 171 -21.77 2.12 -12.74
C ILE A 171 -21.65 1.90 -14.24
N TYR A 172 -21.37 2.97 -14.97
CA TYR A 172 -21.17 2.95 -16.42
C TYR A 172 -19.73 3.38 -16.73
N ILE A 173 -19.08 2.64 -17.62
CA ILE A 173 -17.72 2.94 -18.09
C ILE A 173 -17.80 2.97 -19.61
N ASN A 174 -17.51 4.14 -20.19
CA ASN A 174 -17.76 4.44 -21.61
C ASN A 174 -19.20 4.13 -22.06
N ASN A 175 -20.19 4.53 -21.25
CA ASN A 175 -21.62 4.26 -21.46
C ASN A 175 -22.04 2.78 -21.43
N ILE A 176 -21.12 1.85 -21.10
CA ILE A 176 -21.43 0.44 -20.93
C ILE A 176 -21.61 0.16 -19.44
N LYS A 177 -22.74 -0.45 -19.07
CA LYS A 177 -23.03 -0.83 -17.69
C LYS A 177 -22.01 -1.87 -17.22
N ALA A 178 -21.26 -1.55 -16.17
CA ALA A 178 -20.29 -2.44 -15.54
C ALA A 178 -20.98 -3.35 -14.53
N ARG A 179 -20.45 -4.57 -14.37
CA ARG A 179 -20.86 -5.47 -13.29
C ARG A 179 -20.27 -4.99 -11.99
N ILE A 180 -21.00 -5.07 -10.89
CA ILE A 180 -20.56 -4.64 -9.56
C ILE A 180 -20.14 -5.87 -8.75
N THR A 181 -18.91 -5.86 -8.23
CA THR A 181 -18.44 -6.84 -7.26
C THR A 181 -18.44 -6.23 -5.87
N PHE A 182 -19.21 -6.81 -4.95
CA PHE A 182 -19.22 -6.43 -3.55
C PHE A 182 -19.23 -7.69 -2.67
N LYS A 183 -18.34 -7.74 -1.66
CA LYS A 183 -18.19 -8.90 -0.75
C LYS A 183 -18.10 -10.25 -1.48
N ARG A 184 -17.35 -10.29 -2.59
CA ARG A 184 -17.13 -11.47 -3.46
C ARG A 184 -18.37 -11.94 -4.24
N LYS A 185 -19.46 -11.18 -4.24
CA LYS A 185 -20.63 -11.41 -5.10
C LYS A 185 -20.60 -10.45 -6.27
N GLN A 186 -20.86 -10.96 -7.47
CA GLN A 186 -21.02 -10.16 -8.67
C GLN A 186 -22.52 -9.93 -8.94
N LEU A 187 -22.88 -8.67 -9.17
CA LEU A 187 -24.25 -8.19 -9.32
C LEU A 187 -24.32 -7.24 -10.54
N GLN A 188 -25.51 -7.05 -11.11
CA GLN A 188 -25.73 -6.05 -12.16
C GLN A 188 -26.01 -4.66 -11.57
N ASP A 189 -26.64 -4.61 -10.41
CA ASP A 189 -26.92 -3.43 -9.61
C ASP A 189 -26.93 -3.83 -8.14
N ILE A 190 -26.83 -2.84 -7.25
CA ILE A 190 -26.89 -3.08 -5.81
C ILE A 190 -27.64 -1.94 -5.12
N GLU A 191 -28.55 -2.27 -4.22
CA GLU A 191 -29.21 -1.26 -3.40
C GLU A 191 -28.20 -0.60 -2.46
N VAL A 192 -28.16 0.72 -2.47
CA VAL A 192 -27.21 1.51 -1.71
C VAL A 192 -27.31 1.20 -0.20
N LYS A 193 -28.52 1.01 0.32
CA LYS A 193 -28.77 0.60 1.71
C LYS A 193 -28.03 -0.69 2.10
N PHE A 194 -27.88 -1.66 1.19
CA PHE A 194 -27.20 -2.92 1.47
C PHE A 194 -25.70 -2.71 1.64
N ILE A 195 -25.08 -1.82 0.85
CA ILE A 195 -23.68 -1.42 1.02
C ILE A 195 -23.51 -0.84 2.43
N PHE A 196 -24.36 0.11 2.81
CA PHE A 196 -24.28 0.75 4.12
C PHE A 196 -24.48 -0.21 5.27
N MET A 197 -25.52 -1.05 5.24
CA MET A 197 -25.77 -2.05 6.29
C MET A 197 -24.56 -2.94 6.52
N GLU A 198 -23.96 -3.44 5.43
CA GLU A 198 -22.82 -4.35 5.50
C GLU A 198 -21.53 -3.64 6.00
N MET A 199 -21.31 -2.39 5.60
CA MET A 199 -20.07 -1.66 5.94
C MET A 199 -20.16 -0.96 7.30
N LEU A 200 -21.32 -0.45 7.69
CA LEU A 200 -21.57 0.19 9.00
C LEU A 200 -21.68 -0.80 10.15
N SER A 201 -22.15 -2.04 9.92
CA SER A 201 -22.26 -3.08 10.95
C SER A 201 -20.94 -3.33 11.71
N ASN A 202 -19.81 -2.96 11.09
CA ASN A 202 -18.48 -3.15 11.64
C ASN A 202 -17.89 -1.92 12.32
N ILE A 203 -18.50 -0.74 12.22
CA ILE A 203 -17.88 0.48 12.74
C ILE A 203 -18.27 0.68 14.20
N LYS A 204 -17.27 0.88 15.07
CA LYS A 204 -17.51 1.21 16.47
C LYS A 204 -17.44 2.71 16.69
N ILE A 205 -18.45 3.23 17.36
CA ILE A 205 -18.43 4.59 17.89
C ILE A 205 -17.68 4.52 19.23
N SER A 206 -16.41 4.90 19.22
CA SER A 206 -15.60 5.08 20.42
C SER A 206 -14.79 6.36 20.27
N ASP A 207 -14.63 7.10 21.35
CA ASP A 207 -13.78 8.29 21.33
C ASP A 207 -12.33 7.99 21.69
N ILE A 208 -11.90 6.73 21.75
CA ILE A 208 -10.52 6.39 22.12
C ILE A 208 -9.61 6.47 20.89
N TRP A 209 -8.53 7.24 21.00
CA TRP A 209 -7.41 7.20 20.05
C TRP A 209 -6.23 6.49 20.70
N LEU A 210 -5.70 5.48 20.02
CA LEU A 210 -4.50 4.76 20.44
C LEU A 210 -3.32 5.26 19.61
N LEU A 211 -2.31 5.82 20.27
CA LEU A 211 -1.09 6.33 19.65
C LEU A 211 0.09 5.38 19.92
N MET A 212 1.02 5.28 18.98
CA MET A 212 2.19 4.40 19.12
C MET A 212 3.30 4.74 18.14
N ASP A 213 4.55 4.73 18.58
CA ASP A 213 5.72 4.73 17.71
C ASP A 213 6.12 3.29 17.34
N LYS A 214 7.15 2.72 17.99
CA LYS A 214 7.46 1.29 17.91
C LYS A 214 6.91 0.54 19.12
N ASP A 215 6.94 -0.79 19.09
CA ASP A 215 6.54 -1.61 20.24
C ASP A 215 7.49 -1.45 21.43
N TYR A 216 8.76 -1.13 21.22
CA TYR A 216 9.78 -1.09 22.28
C TYR A 216 10.49 0.25 22.46
N GLU A 217 10.23 1.24 21.62
CA GLU A 217 10.86 2.56 21.61
C GLU A 217 9.81 3.62 21.29
N ALA A 218 9.88 4.75 21.99
CA ALA A 218 9.10 5.93 21.70
C ALA A 218 9.96 6.97 20.97
N ASP A 219 9.76 8.26 21.25
CA ASP A 219 10.54 9.39 20.70
C ASP A 219 10.41 9.58 19.18
N ASP A 220 9.24 9.27 18.61
CA ASP A 220 8.93 9.58 17.20
C ASP A 220 7.59 10.36 17.09
N ASN A 221 7.04 10.49 15.89
CA ASN A 221 5.92 11.37 15.60
C ASN A 221 4.69 11.16 16.49
N ALA A 222 4.41 9.92 16.95
CA ALA A 222 3.25 9.64 17.78
C ALA A 222 3.44 10.19 19.19
N GLU A 223 4.65 10.10 19.76
CA GLU A 223 4.96 10.70 21.06
C GLU A 223 4.77 12.22 21.02
N HIS A 224 5.29 12.89 19.99
CA HIS A 224 5.13 14.33 19.82
C HIS A 224 3.66 14.75 19.65
N LEU A 225 2.91 14.03 18.81
CA LEU A 225 1.48 14.28 18.62
C LEU A 225 0.69 14.00 19.90
N TYR A 226 1.03 12.96 20.66
CA TYR A 226 0.40 12.66 21.94
C TYR A 226 0.52 13.83 22.91
N ARG A 227 1.71 14.40 23.07
CA ARG A 227 1.93 15.58 23.93
C ARG A 227 1.06 16.75 23.52
N TYR A 228 1.00 17.03 22.22
CA TYR A 228 0.17 18.11 21.69
C TYR A 228 -1.32 17.89 22.05
N ILE A 229 -1.85 16.69 21.82
CA ILE A 229 -3.26 16.37 22.12
C ILE A 229 -3.52 16.43 23.63
N MET A 230 -2.62 15.87 24.45
CA MET A 230 -2.71 15.89 25.90
C MET A 230 -2.82 17.33 26.45
N GLN A 231 -2.05 18.25 25.89
CA GLN A 231 -2.00 19.65 26.33
C GLN A 231 -3.16 20.50 25.78
N ASN A 232 -3.54 20.30 24.51
CA ASN A 232 -4.48 21.19 23.80
C ASN A 232 -5.91 20.63 23.69
N HIS A 233 -6.07 19.32 23.84
CA HIS A 233 -7.36 18.62 23.69
C HIS A 233 -7.60 17.61 24.83
N PRO A 234 -7.57 18.03 26.11
CA PRO A 234 -7.61 17.12 27.27
C PRO A 234 -8.92 16.31 27.39
N LYS A 235 -10.00 16.71 26.69
CA LYS A 235 -11.26 15.94 26.62
C LYS A 235 -11.18 14.71 25.70
N GLN A 236 -10.20 14.68 24.79
CA GLN A 236 -10.00 13.57 23.86
C GLN A 236 -9.35 12.39 24.60
N LYS A 237 -10.00 11.22 24.58
CA LYS A 237 -9.48 10.02 25.23
C LYS A 237 -8.31 9.48 24.40
N ILE A 238 -7.10 9.57 24.93
CA ILE A 238 -5.89 9.07 24.29
C ILE A 238 -5.18 8.04 25.18
N ALA A 239 -4.55 7.07 24.54
CA ALA A 239 -3.68 6.08 25.16
C ALA A 239 -2.43 5.89 24.29
N PHE A 240 -1.29 5.58 24.92
CA PHE A 240 -0.03 5.36 24.22
C PHE A 240 0.43 3.92 24.44
N ALA A 241 0.57 3.15 23.36
CA ALA A 241 0.97 1.74 23.44
C ALA A 241 2.50 1.62 23.42
N LEU A 242 3.06 0.95 24.42
CA LEU A 242 4.51 0.71 24.53
C LEU A 242 4.74 -0.58 25.32
N ARG A 243 5.82 -1.31 25.07
CA ARG A 243 6.20 -2.46 25.92
C ARG A 243 6.69 -1.98 27.28
N LYS A 244 6.33 -2.70 28.35
CA LYS A 244 6.70 -2.36 29.72
C LYS A 244 8.22 -2.32 29.92
N GLU A 245 8.97 -3.11 29.14
CA GLU A 245 10.44 -3.17 29.20
C GLU A 245 11.14 -2.06 28.39
N SER A 246 10.41 -1.15 27.77
CA SER A 246 11.00 -0.02 27.07
C SER A 246 11.72 0.91 28.05
N SER A 247 12.90 1.40 27.67
CA SER A 247 13.61 2.44 28.42
C SER A 247 12.83 3.76 28.51
N ASP A 248 11.87 3.98 27.62
CA ASP A 248 11.05 5.19 27.60
C ASP A 248 9.86 5.13 28.57
N TRP A 249 9.51 3.94 29.09
CA TRP A 249 8.30 3.75 29.89
C TRP A 249 8.25 4.69 31.09
N GLU A 250 9.28 4.66 31.94
CA GLU A 250 9.30 5.45 33.17
C GLU A 250 9.28 6.95 32.90
N ARG A 251 9.94 7.39 31.83
CA ARG A 251 9.97 8.81 31.42
C ARG A 251 8.57 9.26 31.04
N LEU A 252 7.89 8.52 30.17
CA LEU A 252 6.56 8.85 29.68
C LEU A 252 5.49 8.77 30.78
N GLU A 253 5.60 7.78 31.68
CA GLU A 253 4.71 7.66 32.84
C GLU A 253 4.82 8.89 33.74
N LYS A 254 6.05 9.37 34.03
CA LYS A 254 6.31 10.59 34.79
C LYS A 254 5.80 11.86 34.07
N GLU A 255 5.81 11.87 32.74
CA GLU A 255 5.23 12.95 31.92
C GLU A 255 3.68 12.95 31.92
N GLY A 256 3.04 11.92 32.48
CA GLY A 256 1.58 11.81 32.56
C GLY A 256 0.94 11.09 31.36
N PHE A 257 1.72 10.37 30.55
CA PHE A 257 1.16 9.55 29.48
C PHE A 257 0.28 8.44 30.06
N ASN A 258 -0.90 8.26 29.49
CA ASN A 258 -1.73 7.09 29.70
C ASN A 258 -1.15 5.89 28.92
N LEU A 259 -0.18 5.21 29.53
CA LEU A 259 0.54 4.08 28.94
C LEU A 259 -0.27 2.79 29.00
N ILE A 260 -0.27 2.06 27.89
CA ILE A 260 -0.84 0.72 27.79
C ILE A 260 0.24 -0.26 27.36
N GLU A 261 0.42 -1.33 28.12
CA GLU A 261 1.42 -2.35 27.82
C GLU A 261 1.10 -3.06 26.50
N PHE A 262 1.96 -2.86 25.50
CA PHE A 262 1.79 -3.42 24.16
C PHE A 262 1.80 -4.96 24.20
N GLY A 263 0.79 -5.57 23.58
CA GLY A 263 0.61 -7.02 23.55
C GLY A 263 -0.11 -7.61 24.78
N SER A 264 -0.42 -6.80 25.79
CA SER A 264 -1.27 -7.22 26.91
C SER A 264 -2.72 -7.43 26.49
N PHE A 265 -3.50 -8.10 27.35
CA PHE A 265 -4.95 -8.23 27.16
C PHE A 265 -5.66 -6.87 27.13
N GLU A 266 -5.17 -5.90 27.92
CA GLU A 266 -5.72 -4.55 27.90
C GLU A 266 -5.46 -3.86 26.57
N PHE A 267 -4.24 -3.94 26.03
CA PHE A 267 -3.92 -3.43 24.70
C PHE A 267 -4.87 -4.01 23.65
N GLU A 268 -5.04 -5.33 23.62
CA GLU A 268 -5.95 -5.96 22.66
C GLU A 268 -7.40 -5.48 22.80
N ARG A 269 -7.85 -5.26 24.04
CA ARG A 269 -9.20 -4.74 24.31
C ARG A 269 -9.35 -3.29 23.83
N ILE A 270 -8.33 -2.46 24.05
CA ILE A 270 -8.32 -1.04 23.68
C ILE A 270 -8.22 -0.88 22.16
N ILE A 271 -7.28 -1.54 21.48
CA ILE A 271 -7.11 -1.41 20.03
C ILE A 271 -8.35 -1.90 19.25
N LYS A 272 -9.05 -2.94 19.74
CA LYS A 272 -10.33 -3.42 19.18
C LYS A 272 -11.52 -2.49 19.45
N LYS A 273 -11.35 -1.47 20.31
CA LYS A 273 -12.37 -0.47 20.64
C LYS A 273 -12.03 0.91 20.08
N ALA A 274 -10.76 1.25 19.90
CA ALA A 274 -10.31 2.54 19.44
C ALA A 274 -10.94 2.91 18.09
N SER A 275 -11.41 4.16 17.95
CA SER A 275 -11.85 4.67 16.64
C SER A 275 -10.67 5.05 15.77
N LYS A 276 -9.55 5.46 16.37
CA LYS A 276 -8.31 5.78 15.65
C LYS A 276 -7.14 5.02 16.23
N VAL A 277 -6.36 4.41 15.35
CA VAL A 277 -5.01 3.92 15.65
C VAL A 277 -4.06 4.83 14.89
N ILE A 278 -3.23 5.57 15.60
CA ILE A 278 -2.33 6.57 15.04
C ILE A 278 -0.90 6.08 15.29
N SER A 279 -0.11 5.85 14.23
CA SER A 279 1.23 5.35 14.42
C SER A 279 2.26 5.87 13.43
N SER A 280 3.47 6.06 13.93
CA SER A 280 4.67 6.38 13.15
C SER A 280 5.13 5.18 12.31
N HIS A 281 4.69 3.97 12.67
CA HIS A 281 5.05 2.72 12.01
C HIS A 281 3.81 1.97 11.51
N CYS A 282 3.97 1.18 10.45
CA CYS A 282 2.91 0.32 9.89
C CYS A 282 3.38 -1.13 9.71
N ASP A 283 4.30 -1.57 10.56
CA ASP A 283 4.83 -2.92 10.59
C ASP A 283 3.79 -3.95 11.06
N GLU A 284 4.01 -5.21 10.69
CA GLU A 284 3.05 -6.30 10.94
C GLU A 284 2.73 -6.51 12.42
N TYR A 285 3.68 -6.26 13.33
CA TYR A 285 3.46 -6.39 14.77
C TYR A 285 2.28 -5.54 15.25
N LEU A 286 2.04 -4.38 14.63
CA LEU A 286 0.89 -3.50 14.91
C LEU A 286 -0.27 -3.79 13.96
N THR A 287 -0.01 -3.83 12.65
CA THR A 287 -1.10 -3.84 11.65
C THR A 287 -1.99 -5.08 11.72
N LYS A 288 -1.49 -6.19 12.28
CA LYS A 288 -2.31 -7.40 12.52
C LYS A 288 -3.46 -7.18 13.52
N TYR A 289 -3.36 -6.18 14.40
CA TYR A 289 -4.40 -5.84 15.37
C TYR A 289 -5.40 -4.80 14.84
N ILE A 290 -5.05 -4.11 13.76
CA ILE A 290 -5.90 -3.10 13.13
C ILE A 290 -7.00 -3.83 12.35
N THR A 291 -8.24 -3.43 12.60
CA THR A 291 -9.40 -4.03 11.94
C THR A 291 -10.11 -2.98 11.10
N ASN A 292 -11.04 -3.39 10.25
CA ASN A 292 -11.88 -2.46 9.47
C ASN A 292 -12.78 -1.56 10.34
N ARG A 293 -12.75 -1.72 11.68
CA ARG A 293 -13.56 -0.99 12.64
C ARG A 293 -12.92 0.32 13.11
N SER A 294 -11.62 0.49 12.88
CA SER A 294 -10.85 1.68 13.26
C SER A 294 -10.25 2.36 12.04
N GLN A 295 -10.06 3.68 12.12
CA GLN A 295 -9.26 4.43 11.16
C GLN A 295 -7.78 4.30 11.53
N PHE A 296 -6.97 3.81 10.60
CA PHE A 296 -5.53 3.83 10.77
C PHE A 296 -4.93 5.10 10.17
N VAL A 297 -4.26 5.88 11.02
CA VAL A 297 -3.56 7.10 10.66
C VAL A 297 -2.06 6.83 10.70
N PHE A 298 -1.43 6.77 9.54
CA PHE A 298 0.00 6.56 9.40
C PHE A 298 0.70 7.92 9.34
N ILE A 299 1.33 8.29 10.45
CA ILE A 299 2.03 9.58 10.60
C ILE A 299 3.53 9.52 10.27
N GLN A 300 3.98 8.37 9.76
CA GLN A 300 5.34 8.09 9.30
C GLN A 300 6.44 8.23 10.37
N HIS A 301 7.67 7.82 10.01
CA HIS A 301 8.88 7.93 10.83
C HIS A 301 10.07 8.51 10.04
N GLY A 302 9.80 9.15 8.90
CA GLY A 302 10.81 9.74 8.03
C GLY A 302 10.25 10.12 6.66
N VAL A 303 11.03 10.86 5.88
CA VAL A 303 10.68 11.21 4.50
C VAL A 303 10.87 9.98 3.62
N ILE A 304 9.84 9.57 2.89
CA ILE A 304 9.95 8.47 1.92
C ILE A 304 10.71 8.95 0.68
N LEU A 305 11.81 8.26 0.38
CA LEU A 305 12.64 8.50 -0.80
C LEU A 305 12.43 7.46 -1.91
N ASN A 306 12.25 6.20 -1.54
CA ASN A 306 12.14 5.08 -2.48
C ASN A 306 10.68 4.64 -2.64
N ASP A 307 10.37 3.94 -3.73
CA ASP A 307 9.07 3.31 -3.90
C ASP A 307 8.87 2.17 -2.86
N LEU A 308 7.92 2.38 -1.96
CA LEU A 308 7.47 1.45 -0.92
C LEU A 308 6.05 0.91 -1.19
N SER A 309 5.50 1.13 -2.39
CA SER A 309 4.14 0.74 -2.79
C SER A 309 3.89 -0.75 -2.55
N ARG A 310 4.87 -1.61 -2.83
CA ARG A 310 4.79 -3.07 -2.59
C ARG A 310 4.57 -3.44 -1.13
N TRP A 311 5.00 -2.60 -0.20
CA TRP A 311 4.77 -2.80 1.23
C TRP A 311 3.51 -2.08 1.71
N LEU A 312 3.30 -0.84 1.28
CA LEU A 312 2.25 0.03 1.78
C LEU A 312 0.87 -0.26 1.17
N ASN A 313 0.79 -0.71 -0.09
CA ASN A 313 -0.50 -0.96 -0.76
C ASN A 313 -1.33 -2.08 -0.10
N PHE A 314 -0.71 -2.99 0.65
CA PHE A 314 -1.44 -4.03 1.38
C PHE A 314 -1.97 -3.55 2.74
N LYS A 315 -1.59 -2.34 3.17
CA LYS A 315 -2.03 -1.76 4.44
C LYS A 315 -3.35 -0.99 4.25
N LYS A 316 -4.22 -1.06 5.25
CA LYS A 316 -5.43 -0.23 5.33
C LYS A 316 -5.07 1.08 6.02
N ILE A 317 -4.53 2.03 5.26
CA ILE A 317 -4.20 3.37 5.75
C ILE A 317 -5.35 4.30 5.35
N ASN A 318 -6.01 4.90 6.33
CA ASN A 318 -7.11 5.84 6.12
C ASN A 318 -6.63 7.29 6.00
N LEU A 319 -5.49 7.61 6.63
CA LEU A 319 -4.81 8.89 6.53
C LEU A 319 -3.30 8.67 6.52
N PHE A 320 -2.63 9.23 5.53
CA PHE A 320 -1.20 9.07 5.27
C PHE A 320 -0.54 10.45 5.27
N ILE A 321 0.20 10.77 6.32
CA ILE A 321 0.90 12.05 6.44
C ILE A 321 2.17 12.02 5.62
N THR A 322 2.49 13.11 4.93
CA THR A 322 3.73 13.34 4.20
C THR A 322 4.37 14.66 4.63
N SER A 323 5.64 14.81 4.31
CA SER A 323 6.50 15.84 4.89
C SER A 323 7.06 16.84 3.88
N THR A 324 7.18 16.46 2.61
CA THR A 324 7.64 17.34 1.53
C THR A 324 6.71 17.25 0.33
N GLN A 325 6.69 18.29 -0.51
CA GLN A 325 5.87 18.30 -1.73
C GLN A 325 6.27 17.15 -2.69
N ALA A 326 7.57 16.89 -2.87
CA ALA A 326 8.03 15.80 -3.72
C ALA A 326 7.59 14.42 -3.20
N GLU A 327 7.66 14.19 -1.88
CA GLU A 327 7.13 12.98 -1.25
C GLU A 327 5.61 12.86 -1.46
N TYR A 328 4.85 13.92 -1.18
CA TYR A 328 3.41 13.96 -1.40
C TYR A 328 3.07 13.61 -2.85
N ASP A 329 3.69 14.27 -3.82
CA ASP A 329 3.43 14.06 -5.24
C ASP A 329 3.77 12.64 -5.69
N SER A 330 4.89 12.08 -5.19
CA SER A 330 5.31 10.70 -5.51
C SER A 330 4.33 9.63 -5.04
N ILE A 331 3.45 9.95 -4.08
CA ILE A 331 2.47 9.02 -3.51
C ILE A 331 1.06 9.36 -4.04
N ALA A 332 0.62 10.60 -3.88
CA ALA A 332 -0.75 11.04 -4.10
C ALA A 332 -1.15 11.21 -5.57
N ASN A 333 -0.22 11.61 -6.44
CA ASN A 333 -0.53 11.89 -7.85
C ASN A 333 -0.73 10.62 -8.68
N ASP A 334 -1.33 10.76 -9.85
CA ASP A 334 -1.61 9.64 -10.74
C ASP A 334 -0.35 9.01 -11.35
N TYR A 335 -0.53 7.86 -12.00
CA TYR A 335 0.48 7.17 -12.81
C TYR A 335 1.70 6.66 -12.03
N ASN A 336 1.52 6.39 -10.74
CA ASN A 336 2.48 5.69 -9.90
C ASN A 336 1.91 4.35 -9.38
N CYS A 337 2.76 3.59 -8.69
CA CYS A 337 2.39 2.29 -8.14
C CYS A 337 1.60 2.37 -6.83
N TYR A 338 1.46 3.55 -6.21
CA TYR A 338 0.74 3.70 -4.94
C TYR A 338 -0.77 3.77 -5.15
N LYS A 339 -1.52 3.03 -4.32
CA LYS A 339 -2.99 3.09 -4.32
C LYS A 339 -3.58 4.33 -3.64
N PHE A 340 -2.75 5.07 -2.92
CA PHE A 340 -3.18 6.23 -2.13
C PHE A 340 -3.27 7.47 -3.01
N GLY A 341 -4.37 8.20 -2.91
CA GLY A 341 -4.61 9.43 -3.65
C GLY A 341 -4.75 10.64 -2.73
N LYS A 342 -5.19 11.75 -3.30
CA LYS A 342 -5.41 13.01 -2.58
C LYS A 342 -6.45 12.90 -1.44
N LYS A 343 -7.27 11.84 -1.43
CA LYS A 343 -8.22 11.53 -0.35
C LYS A 343 -7.51 11.08 0.93
N GLU A 344 -6.49 10.23 0.79
CA GLU A 344 -5.80 9.60 1.93
C GLU A 344 -4.51 10.33 2.29
N VAL A 345 -3.83 10.94 1.33
CA VAL A 345 -2.50 11.55 1.55
C VAL A 345 -2.64 13.04 1.88
N VAL A 346 -1.94 13.50 2.92
CA VAL A 346 -1.93 14.90 3.35
C VAL A 346 -0.49 15.38 3.57
N LEU A 347 -0.19 16.59 3.10
CA LEU A 347 1.10 17.26 3.33
C LEU A 347 0.99 18.19 4.55
N THR A 348 1.48 17.72 5.70
CA THR A 348 1.49 18.53 6.94
C THR A 348 2.86 18.68 7.58
N GLY A 349 3.87 17.92 7.13
CA GLY A 349 5.09 17.73 7.93
C GLY A 349 4.93 16.62 8.96
N LEU A 350 6.06 16.22 9.55
CA LEU A 350 6.12 15.21 10.61
C LEU A 350 6.06 15.91 11.98
N ALA A 351 5.24 15.41 12.91
CA ALA A 351 5.02 16.03 14.22
C ALA A 351 6.32 16.26 15.02
N ARG A 352 7.33 15.39 14.87
CA ARG A 352 8.64 15.55 15.51
C ARG A 352 9.43 16.75 15.00
N HIS A 353 9.16 17.22 13.78
CA HIS A 353 9.81 18.41 13.22
C HIS A 353 9.40 19.69 13.97
N ASP A 354 8.24 19.72 14.62
CA ASP A 354 7.82 20.86 15.45
C ASP A 354 8.75 21.05 16.65
N ALA A 355 9.30 19.97 17.18
CA ALA A 355 10.30 20.00 18.25
C ALA A 355 11.70 20.35 17.71
N LEU A 356 12.03 19.97 16.47
CA LEU A 356 13.33 20.24 15.84
C LEU A 356 13.64 21.73 15.72
N LEU A 357 12.61 22.58 15.54
CA LEU A 357 12.80 24.02 15.43
C LEU A 357 13.00 24.70 16.80
N LYS A 358 12.64 24.03 17.90
CA LYS A 358 12.75 24.59 19.25
C LYS A 358 14.20 24.52 19.74
N ASN A 359 14.67 25.59 20.35
CA ASN A 359 15.97 25.68 21.02
C ASN A 359 17.20 25.45 20.10
N ASN A 360 17.07 25.69 18.80
CA ASN A 360 18.21 25.63 17.89
C ASN A 360 19.28 26.65 18.28
N ARG A 361 20.50 26.16 18.48
CA ARG A 361 21.68 27.00 18.71
C ARG A 361 22.38 27.21 17.37
N SER A 362 22.47 28.46 16.93
CA SER A 362 23.38 28.83 15.84
C SER A 362 24.84 28.75 16.32
N ASN A 363 25.78 28.56 15.39
CA ASN A 363 27.24 28.51 15.64
C ASN A 363 27.76 27.31 16.45
N VAL A 364 27.10 26.15 16.37
CA VAL A 364 27.64 24.89 16.91
C VAL A 364 28.53 24.21 15.87
N LYS A 365 29.78 23.90 16.23
CA LYS A 365 30.68 23.08 15.42
C LYS A 365 30.55 21.61 15.82
N GLN A 366 29.54 20.94 15.27
CA GLN A 366 29.29 19.52 15.54
C GLN A 366 29.17 18.74 14.23
N ILE A 367 29.82 17.58 14.19
CA ILE A 367 29.71 16.62 13.09
C ILE A 367 28.86 15.44 13.57
N LEU A 368 27.75 15.17 12.88
CA LEU A 368 26.88 14.04 13.14
C LEU A 368 27.07 12.98 12.05
N ILE A 369 27.41 11.75 12.46
CA ILE A 369 27.62 10.61 11.56
C ILE A 369 26.53 9.58 11.81
N MET A 370 25.61 9.42 10.86
CA MET A 370 24.42 8.54 10.99
C MET A 370 24.34 7.57 9.82
N PRO A 371 25.09 6.45 9.86
CA PRO A 371 25.09 5.54 8.74
C PRO A 371 23.89 4.60 8.75
N THR A 372 23.25 4.44 7.60
CA THR A 372 22.13 3.50 7.39
C THR A 372 22.59 2.04 7.49
N TRP A 373 21.74 1.14 7.99
CA TRP A 373 21.99 -0.31 8.01
C TRP A 373 22.12 -0.94 6.60
N ARG A 374 22.55 -2.21 6.55
CA ARG A 374 22.61 -3.00 5.31
C ARG A 374 21.92 -4.35 5.51
N LYS A 375 21.05 -4.73 4.58
CA LYS A 375 20.23 -5.94 4.69
C LYS A 375 21.03 -7.23 4.79
N ASN A 376 22.16 -7.29 4.10
CA ASN A 376 23.04 -8.46 4.06
C ASN A 376 23.91 -8.67 5.31
N ILE A 377 23.90 -7.75 6.29
CA ILE A 377 24.73 -7.85 7.50
C ILE A 377 23.91 -7.83 8.80
N VAL A 378 22.59 -7.85 8.72
CA VAL A 378 21.68 -7.94 9.88
C VAL A 378 20.94 -9.27 9.89
N ASN A 379 20.63 -9.78 11.07
CA ASN A 379 19.83 -11.00 11.20
C ASN A 379 18.32 -10.71 11.08
N SER A 380 17.54 -11.80 11.09
CA SER A 380 16.09 -11.78 11.02
C SER A 380 15.44 -11.03 12.19
N VAL A 381 14.24 -10.53 11.93
CA VAL A 381 13.37 -9.90 12.93
C VAL A 381 12.90 -10.96 13.94
N VAL A 382 12.83 -10.59 15.21
CA VAL A 382 12.27 -11.43 16.28
C VAL A 382 10.76 -11.56 16.06
N ALA A 383 10.22 -12.78 16.16
CA ALA A 383 8.80 -13.01 15.97
C ALA A 383 7.95 -12.08 16.86
N ASN A 384 6.94 -11.43 16.28
CA ASN A 384 6.02 -10.51 16.97
C ASN A 384 6.68 -9.27 17.62
N SER A 385 7.84 -8.82 17.14
CA SER A 385 8.45 -7.56 17.57
C SER A 385 9.09 -6.83 16.39
N GLY A 386 9.31 -5.51 16.50
CA GLY A 386 10.18 -4.78 15.58
C GLY A 386 11.69 -4.99 15.84
N LYS A 387 12.10 -5.74 16.87
CA LYS A 387 13.51 -6.00 17.19
C LYS A 387 14.15 -7.02 16.23
N ARG A 388 15.45 -6.88 15.96
CA ARG A 388 16.25 -7.86 15.19
C ARG A 388 17.19 -8.63 16.08
N LYS A 389 17.50 -9.87 15.70
CA LYS A 389 18.58 -10.64 16.35
C LYS A 389 19.92 -9.97 16.07
N LEU A 390 20.86 -10.07 17.02
CA LEU A 390 22.23 -9.58 16.81
C LEU A 390 22.98 -10.49 15.84
N ASN A 391 23.77 -9.90 14.95
CA ASN A 391 24.73 -10.62 14.12
C ASN A 391 26.08 -10.68 14.83
N LEU A 392 26.48 -11.88 15.27
CA LEU A 392 27.74 -12.09 16.00
C LEU A 392 28.97 -11.75 15.15
N ASP A 393 28.87 -11.87 13.83
CA ASP A 393 29.94 -11.56 12.87
C ASP A 393 29.92 -10.10 12.41
N PHE A 394 29.03 -9.25 12.94
CA PHE A 394 28.92 -7.85 12.53
C PHE A 394 30.26 -7.10 12.56
N LYS A 395 31.06 -7.33 13.61
CA LYS A 395 32.38 -6.71 13.78
C LYS A 395 33.41 -7.15 12.71
N GLN A 396 33.18 -8.29 12.05
CA GLN A 396 34.06 -8.79 11.00
C GLN A 396 33.76 -8.14 9.64
N THR A 397 32.58 -7.53 9.48
CA THR A 397 32.13 -6.93 8.23
C THR A 397 33.00 -5.73 7.81
N MET A 398 33.14 -5.54 6.50
CA MET A 398 33.79 -4.33 5.96
C MET A 398 33.07 -3.05 6.38
N TYR A 399 31.74 -3.11 6.52
CA TYR A 399 30.93 -2.01 7.02
C TYR A 399 31.41 -1.55 8.40
N PHE A 400 31.47 -2.46 9.38
CA PHE A 400 31.95 -2.13 10.73
C PHE A 400 33.40 -1.63 10.69
N LYS A 401 34.30 -2.35 10.02
CA LYS A 401 35.73 -2.01 9.96
C LYS A 401 35.96 -0.59 9.41
N LYS A 402 35.22 -0.18 8.37
CA LYS A 402 35.34 1.16 7.77
C LYS A 402 34.83 2.26 8.70
N TYR A 403 33.64 2.12 9.29
CA TYR A 403 33.13 3.10 10.24
C TYR A 403 33.97 3.18 11.51
N ASN A 404 34.41 2.02 12.04
CA ASN A 404 35.28 1.98 13.20
C ASN A 404 36.63 2.67 12.93
N SER A 405 37.20 2.50 11.72
CA SER A 405 38.42 3.20 11.32
C SER A 405 38.23 4.71 11.21
N LEU A 406 37.07 5.18 10.73
CA LEU A 406 36.74 6.60 10.64
C LEU A 406 36.58 7.23 12.03
N ILE A 407 35.77 6.62 12.90
CA ILE A 407 35.44 7.16 14.23
C ILE A 407 36.67 7.19 15.15
N ASN A 408 37.60 6.23 14.97
CA ASN A 408 38.87 6.19 15.71
C ASN A 408 40.03 6.87 14.96
N ASN A 409 39.75 7.69 13.94
CA ASN A 409 40.78 8.36 13.17
C ASN A 409 41.38 9.56 13.93
N ASN A 410 42.69 9.56 14.14
CA ASN A 410 43.39 10.64 14.85
C ASN A 410 43.28 12.01 14.14
N LEU A 411 43.20 12.03 12.81
CA LEU A 411 43.00 13.27 12.05
C LEU A 411 41.59 13.82 12.31
N LEU A 412 40.56 12.96 12.29
CA LEU A 412 39.19 13.38 12.63
C LEU A 412 39.14 13.94 14.05
N LYS A 413 39.80 13.29 15.00
CA LYS A 413 39.91 13.79 16.38
C LYS A 413 40.53 15.18 16.44
N LYS A 414 41.61 15.44 15.69
CA LYS A 414 42.26 16.77 15.63
C LYS A 414 41.39 17.83 14.98
N VAL A 415 40.59 17.48 13.97
CA VAL A 415 39.66 18.42 13.29
C VAL A 415 38.48 18.80 14.18
N CYS A 416 38.07 17.90 15.09
CA CYS A 416 36.97 18.15 16.03
C CYS A 416 37.42 18.86 17.33
N GLN A 417 38.72 19.07 17.54
CA GLN A 417 39.29 19.88 18.63
C GLN A 417 39.41 21.34 18.18
#